data_AF-A0A0L8LNL2-F1
#
_entry.id   AF-A0A0L8LNL2-F1
#
_cell.length_a   1.000
_cell.length_b   1.000
_cell.length_c   1.000
_cell.angle_alpha   90.00
_cell.angle_beta   90.00
_cell.angle_gamma   90.00
#
_symmetry.space_group_name_H-M   'P 1'
#
loop_
_entity.id
_entity.type
_entity.pdbx_description
1 polymer ?
#
loop_
_entity_poly.entity_id
_entity_poly.type
_entity_poly.pdbx_seq_one_letter_code
_entity_poly.pdbx_strand_id
1 'polypeptide(L)'
;MDIDVRGPRFGAAVTTALLAVVLITGSVWLLAWQTLAFALGAAGGVGRSPYGWLFRTAVRPRIGPPSEFEAPEPPRFAQAVGLVFAGLGLVGYTLGPQWLGLAAAGAALAAAFLNAAFGYCLGCEMYLLVRRATVRAQ
;
A
#
# COMPACT_ATOMS: atom_id res chain seq x y z
N MET A 1 12.62 -12.38 -8.78
CA MET A 1 13.39 -12.27 -7.52
C MET A 1 12.39 -11.94 -6.45
N ASP A 2 12.14 -12.91 -5.58
CA ASP A 2 11.09 -12.81 -4.57
C ASP A 2 11.49 -11.85 -3.45
N ILE A 3 10.49 -11.27 -2.80
CA ILE A 3 10.65 -10.26 -1.76
C ILE A 3 10.28 -10.85 -0.40
N ASP A 4 10.96 -10.40 0.65
CA ASP A 4 10.64 -10.78 2.03
C ASP A 4 9.24 -10.24 2.41
N VAL A 5 8.35 -11.14 2.86
CA VAL A 5 6.96 -10.84 3.23
C VAL A 5 6.86 -9.76 4.32
N ARG A 6 7.88 -9.63 5.17
CA ARG A 6 7.94 -8.62 6.24
C ARG A 6 8.06 -7.20 5.70
N GLY A 7 8.60 -7.01 4.50
CA GLY A 7 8.77 -5.70 3.87
C GLY A 7 7.44 -5.01 3.55
N PRO A 8 6.55 -5.65 2.76
CA PRO A 8 5.19 -5.15 2.53
C PRO A 8 4.39 -4.91 3.82
N ARG A 9 4.51 -5.79 4.83
CA ARG A 9 3.83 -5.62 6.13
C ARG A 9 4.31 -4.38 6.88
N PHE A 10 5.62 -4.13 6.90
CA PHE A 10 6.18 -2.91 7.49
C PHE A 10 5.68 -1.65 6.77
N GLY A 11 5.72 -1.65 5.43
CA GLY A 11 5.19 -0.55 4.63
C GLY A 11 3.71 -0.30 4.88
N ALA A 12 2.92 -1.37 5.08
CA ALA A 12 1.51 -1.28 5.44
C ALA A 12 1.32 -0.64 6.83
N ALA A 13 2.10 -1.03 7.84
CA ALA A 13 2.01 -0.44 9.18
C ALA A 13 2.30 1.08 9.18
N VAL A 14 3.33 1.50 8.44
CA VAL A 14 3.65 2.93 8.27
C VAL A 14 2.52 3.66 7.54
N THR A 15 1.98 3.04 6.48
CA THR A 15 0.86 3.60 5.70
C THR A 15 -0.39 3.74 6.55
N THR A 16 -0.71 2.76 7.39
CA THR A 16 -1.84 2.81 8.34
C THR A 16 -1.71 4.00 9.28
N ALA A 17 -0.54 4.18 9.90
CA ALA A 17 -0.30 5.31 10.79
C ALA A 17 -0.46 6.65 10.06
N LEU A 18 0.12 6.79 8.86
CA LEU A 18 0.01 8.02 8.07
C LEU A 18 -1.43 8.31 7.63
N LEU A 19 -2.17 7.31 7.14
CA LEU A 19 -3.56 7.50 6.72
C LEU A 19 -4.49 7.80 7.91
N ALA A 20 -4.23 7.22 9.08
CA ALA A 20 -4.95 7.58 10.30
C ALA A 20 -4.72 9.05 10.67
N VAL A 21 -3.47 9.53 10.61
CA VAL A 21 -3.16 10.95 10.84
C VAL A 21 -3.82 11.84 9.78
N VAL A 22 -3.84 11.43 8.50
CA VAL A 22 -4.55 12.16 7.43
C VAL A 22 -6.04 12.29 7.76
N LEU A 23 -6.71 11.23 8.19
CA LEU A 23 -8.13 11.29 8.53
C LEU A 23 -8.42 12.17 9.75
N ILE A 24 -7.53 12.18 10.75
CA ILE A 24 -7.68 13.01 11.95
C ILE A 24 -7.42 14.49 11.64
N THR A 25 -6.40 14.79 10.83
CA THR A 25 -5.93 16.16 10.58
C THR A 25 -6.50 16.80 9.32
N GLY A 26 -7.02 16.00 8.40
CA GLY A 26 -7.39 16.44 7.05
C GLY A 26 -6.21 16.90 6.20
N SER A 27 -4.98 16.52 6.54
CA SER A 27 -3.77 17.06 5.90
C SER A 27 -3.58 16.52 4.48
N VAL A 28 -3.84 17.40 3.50
CA VAL A 28 -3.61 17.13 2.06
C VAL A 28 -2.14 16.86 1.78
N TRP A 29 -1.21 17.52 2.49
CA TRP A 29 0.22 17.33 2.30
C TRP A 29 0.68 15.92 2.69
N LEU A 30 0.16 15.39 3.80
CA LEU A 30 0.44 14.01 4.21
C LEU A 30 -0.15 13.00 3.22
N LEU A 31 -1.36 13.26 2.73
CA LEU A 31 -1.97 12.41 1.71
C LEU A 31 -1.19 12.47 0.39
N ALA A 32 -0.70 13.65 -0.01
CA ALA A 32 0.13 13.83 -1.19
C ALA A 32 1.44 13.04 -1.09
N TRP A 33 2.09 13.10 0.08
CA TRP A 33 3.27 12.27 0.36
C TRP A 33 2.96 10.78 0.22
N GLN A 34 1.84 10.32 0.80
CA GLN A 34 1.42 8.92 0.69
C GLN A 34 1.11 8.51 -0.75
N THR A 35 0.47 9.38 -1.53
CA THR A 35 0.22 9.18 -2.97
C THR A 35 1.54 9.02 -3.73
N LEU A 36 2.55 9.84 -3.44
CA LEU A 36 3.88 9.68 -4.02
C LEU A 36 4.54 8.37 -3.61
N ALA A 37 4.44 7.97 -2.34
CA ALA A 37 4.95 6.69 -1.87
C ALA A 37 4.31 5.50 -2.60
N PHE A 38 2.99 5.56 -2.84
CA PHE A 38 2.27 4.57 -3.66
C PHE A 38 2.71 4.59 -5.12
N ALA A 39 2.87 5.78 -5.72
CA ALA A 39 3.31 5.92 -7.11
C ALA A 39 4.71 5.32 -7.32
N LEU A 40 5.65 5.61 -6.41
CA LEU A 40 6.99 5.03 -6.43
C LEU A 40 6.97 3.52 -6.23
N GLY A 41 6.10 3.00 -5.34
CA GLY A 41 5.93 1.57 -5.13
C GLY A 41 5.32 0.84 -6.32
N ALA A 42 4.37 1.45 -7.02
CA ALA A 42 3.73 0.89 -8.21
C ALA A 42 4.70 0.88 -9.40
N ALA A 43 5.37 2.00 -9.66
CA ALA A 43 6.28 2.17 -10.79
C ALA A 43 7.61 1.41 -10.58
N GLY A 44 8.29 1.64 -9.45
CA GLY A 44 9.64 1.13 -9.18
C GLY A 44 9.69 -0.22 -8.45
N GLY A 45 8.55 -0.72 -7.99
CA GLY A 45 8.43 -1.93 -7.18
C GLY A 45 8.41 -1.66 -5.68
N VAL A 46 7.74 -2.53 -4.91
CA VAL A 46 7.52 -2.34 -3.47
C VAL A 46 8.84 -2.19 -2.69
N GLY A 47 9.89 -2.91 -3.08
CA GLY A 47 11.22 -2.80 -2.47
C GLY A 47 11.96 -1.48 -2.74
N ARG A 48 11.55 -0.70 -3.75
CA ARG A 48 12.09 0.64 -4.05
C ARG A 48 11.22 1.78 -3.52
N SER A 49 10.04 1.47 -2.98
CA SER A 49 9.25 2.48 -2.26
C SER A 49 10.06 3.06 -1.09
N PRO A 50 9.79 4.29 -0.65
CA PRO A 50 10.53 4.90 0.46
C PRO A 50 10.49 4.03 1.72
N TYR A 51 9.34 3.39 1.99
CA TYR A 51 9.17 2.48 3.11
C TYR A 51 9.89 1.14 2.91
N GLY A 52 9.88 0.59 1.69
CA GLY A 52 10.62 -0.63 1.35
C GLY A 52 12.14 -0.44 1.41
N TRP A 53 12.63 0.74 1.02
CA TRP A 53 14.03 1.12 1.17
C TRP A 53 14.40 1.22 2.64
N LEU A 54 13.61 1.94 3.45
CA LEU A 54 13.79 2.07 4.89
C LEU A 54 13.78 0.71 5.61
N PHE A 55 12.86 -0.18 5.24
CA PHE A 55 12.83 -1.55 5.76
C PHE A 55 14.13 -2.27 5.44
N ARG A 56 14.61 -2.19 4.19
CA ARG A 56 15.83 -2.89 3.76
C ARG A 56 17.11 -2.35 4.42
N THR A 57 17.21 -1.04 4.65
CA THR A 57 18.41 -0.42 5.22
C THR A 57 18.43 -0.41 6.73
N ALA A 58 17.31 -0.16 7.40
CA ALA A 58 17.27 0.04 8.86
C ALA A 58 16.72 -1.17 9.62
N VAL A 59 15.70 -1.85 9.09
CA VAL A 59 14.98 -2.91 9.80
C VAL A 59 15.58 -4.28 9.51
N ARG A 60 15.72 -4.63 8.22
CA ARG A 60 16.25 -5.91 7.73
C ARG A 60 17.56 -6.34 8.39
N PRO A 61 18.60 -5.49 8.55
CA PRO A 61 19.85 -5.92 9.22
C PRO A 61 19.67 -6.28 10.70
N ARG A 62 18.54 -5.92 11.33
CA ARG A 62 18.28 -6.16 12.76
C ARG A 62 17.37 -7.37 13.06
N ILE A 63 16.71 -7.94 12.04
CA ILE A 63 15.63 -8.95 12.24
C ILE A 63 15.94 -10.35 11.69
N GLY A 64 17.22 -10.67 11.49
CA GLY A 64 17.66 -11.98 11.03
C GLY A 64 17.26 -12.34 9.57
N PRO A 65 17.69 -13.51 9.07
CA PRO A 65 17.44 -13.91 7.69
C PRO A 65 15.92 -14.06 7.38
N PRO A 66 15.49 -13.90 6.11
CA PRO A 66 14.10 -14.10 5.70
C PRO A 66 13.67 -15.54 5.88
N SER A 67 12.49 -15.73 6.48
CA SER A 67 11.85 -17.05 6.62
C SER A 67 10.89 -17.36 5.47
N GLU A 68 10.30 -16.33 4.86
CA GLU A 68 9.29 -16.46 3.79
C GLU A 68 9.53 -15.42 2.69
N PHE A 69 9.26 -15.83 1.46
CA PHE A 69 9.41 -15.01 0.26
C PHE A 69 8.12 -15.03 -0.56
N GLU A 70 7.80 -13.90 -1.18
CA GLU A 70 6.63 -13.74 -2.05
C GLU A 70 7.00 -13.04 -3.36
N ALA A 71 6.28 -13.36 -4.43
CA ALA A 71 6.48 -12.73 -5.73
C ALA A 71 6.20 -11.21 -5.64
N PRO A 72 6.96 -10.35 -6.34
CA PRO A 72 6.78 -8.91 -6.25
C PRO A 72 5.59 -8.37 -7.05
N GLU A 73 4.97 -9.15 -7.94
CA GLU A 73 3.90 -8.64 -8.82
C GLU A 73 2.58 -8.31 -8.07
N PRO A 74 2.05 -9.18 -7.20
CA PRO A 74 0.81 -8.88 -6.47
C PRO A 74 0.94 -7.65 -5.55
N PRO A 75 2.03 -7.49 -4.77
CA PRO A 75 2.25 -6.28 -3.98
C PRO A 75 2.38 -5.00 -4.82
N ARG A 76 2.92 -5.08 -6.05
CA ARG A 76 2.94 -3.91 -6.96
C ARG A 76 1.55 -3.51 -7.42
N PHE A 77 0.68 -4.49 -7.71
CA PHE A 77 -0.72 -4.23 -8.01
C PHE A 77 -1.43 -3.58 -6.82
N ALA A 78 -1.19 -4.06 -5.60
CA ALA A 78 -1.73 -3.44 -4.39
C ALA A 78 -1.31 -1.97 -4.24
N GLN A 79 -0.05 -1.61 -4.56
CA GLN A 79 0.39 -0.21 -4.57
C GLN A 79 -0.30 0.63 -5.64
N ALA A 80 -0.58 0.07 -6.82
CA ALA A 80 -1.33 0.76 -7.86
C ALA A 80 -2.79 1.03 -7.44
N VAL A 81 -3.43 0.06 -6.79
CA VAL A 81 -4.77 0.24 -6.21
C VAL A 81 -4.74 1.29 -5.10
N GLY A 82 -3.74 1.25 -4.22
CA GLY A 82 -3.52 2.27 -3.19
C GLY A 82 -3.31 3.67 -3.78
N LEU A 83 -2.60 3.77 -4.91
CA LEU A 83 -2.41 5.03 -5.64
C LEU A 83 -3.75 5.61 -6.14
N VAL A 84 -4.64 4.76 -6.67
CA VAL A 84 -5.98 5.19 -7.12
C VAL A 84 -6.78 5.74 -5.94
N PHE A 85 -6.83 5.02 -4.81
CA PHE A 85 -7.54 5.50 -3.62
C PHE A 85 -6.92 6.79 -3.05
N ALA A 86 -5.60 6.89 -2.97
CA ALA A 86 -4.93 8.08 -2.47
C ALA A 86 -5.12 9.29 -3.42
N GLY A 87 -5.14 9.06 -4.73
CA GLY A 87 -5.45 10.07 -5.75
C GLY A 87 -6.89 10.56 -5.67
N LEU A 88 -7.87 9.66 -5.53
CA LEU A 88 -9.27 10.02 -5.27
C LEU A 88 -9.41 10.77 -3.95
N GLY A 89 -8.66 10.35 -2.93
CA GLY A 89 -8.57 11.02 -1.64
C GLY A 89 -8.11 12.47 -1.78
N LEU A 90 -7.04 12.71 -2.53
CA LEU A 90 -6.52 14.05 -2.83
C LEU A 90 -7.57 14.90 -3.51
N VAL A 91 -8.17 14.40 -4.60
CA VAL A 91 -9.24 15.10 -5.33
C VAL A 91 -10.39 15.47 -4.38
N GLY A 92 -10.82 14.53 -3.54
CA GLY A 92 -11.89 14.76 -2.57
C GLY A 92 -11.55 15.79 -1.50
N TYR A 93 -10.30 15.86 -1.02
CA TYR A 93 -9.88 16.87 -0.04
C TYR A 93 -9.57 18.24 -0.66
N THR A 94 -9.19 18.33 -1.94
CA THR A 94 -8.82 19.60 -2.59
C THR A 94 -9.95 20.22 -3.40
N LEU A 95 -10.65 19.43 -4.20
CA LEU A 95 -11.71 19.88 -5.12
C LEU A 95 -13.11 19.58 -4.58
N GLY A 96 -13.21 18.67 -3.61
CA GLY A 96 -14.48 18.18 -3.11
C GLY A 96 -15.13 17.15 -4.04
N PRO A 97 -16.19 16.47 -3.58
CA PRO A 97 -16.80 16.60 -2.27
C PRO A 97 -16.00 15.91 -1.15
N GLN A 98 -15.99 16.49 0.05
CA GLN A 98 -15.15 16.03 1.18
C GLN A 98 -15.43 14.58 1.61
N TRP A 99 -16.67 14.10 1.42
CA TRP A 99 -17.01 12.70 1.69
C TRP A 99 -16.21 11.72 0.81
N LEU A 100 -15.84 12.11 -0.41
CA LEU A 100 -15.01 11.30 -1.30
C LEU A 100 -13.61 11.14 -0.73
N GLY A 101 -13.05 12.24 -0.19
CA GLY A 101 -11.74 12.25 0.47
C GLY A 101 -11.69 11.30 1.67
N LEU A 102 -12.70 11.40 2.53
CA LEU A 102 -12.86 10.56 3.72
C LEU A 102 -13.08 9.09 3.37
N ALA A 103 -13.97 8.80 2.41
CA ALA A 103 -14.28 7.43 2.00
C ALA A 103 -13.06 6.75 1.36
N ALA A 104 -12.36 7.45 0.46
CA ALA A 104 -11.19 6.89 -0.22
C ALA A 104 -10.00 6.68 0.74
N ALA A 105 -9.71 7.66 1.60
CA ALA A 105 -8.66 7.53 2.61
C ALA A 105 -9.01 6.44 3.67
N GLY A 106 -10.28 6.34 4.06
CA GLY A 106 -10.79 5.30 4.96
C GLY A 106 -10.67 3.90 4.38
N ALA A 107 -11.03 3.71 3.11
CA ALA A 107 -10.86 2.44 2.41
C ALA A 107 -9.38 2.03 2.30
N ALA A 108 -8.51 2.98 1.94
CA ALA A 108 -7.06 2.75 1.89
C ALA A 108 -6.50 2.40 3.29
N LEU A 109 -6.97 3.08 4.34
CA LEU A 109 -6.59 2.79 5.72
C LEU A 109 -6.99 1.38 6.13
N ALA A 110 -8.24 0.97 5.84
CA ALA A 110 -8.73 -0.36 6.17
C ALA A 110 -7.89 -1.46 5.48
N ALA A 111 -7.61 -1.29 4.18
CA ALA A 111 -6.77 -2.22 3.44
C ALA A 111 -5.33 -2.29 3.99
N ALA A 112 -4.73 -1.14 4.30
CA ALA A 112 -3.40 -1.10 4.91
C ALA A 112 -3.38 -1.74 6.29
N PHE A 113 -4.39 -1.47 7.13
CA PHE A 113 -4.51 -2.02 8.47
C PHE A 113 -4.67 -3.54 8.45
N LEU A 114 -5.50 -4.10 7.56
CA LEU A 114 -5.64 -5.55 7.42
C LEU A 114 -4.30 -6.22 7.09
N ASN A 115 -3.53 -5.61 6.19
CA ASN A 115 -2.22 -6.13 5.81
C ASN A 115 -1.20 -5.99 6.95
N ALA A 116 -1.25 -4.89 7.71
CA ALA A 116 -0.36 -4.68 8.85
C ALA A 116 -0.65 -5.61 10.03
N ALA A 117 -1.93 -5.79 10.39
CA ALA A 117 -2.36 -6.50 11.59
C ALA A 117 -2.49 -8.01 11.38
N PHE A 118 -3.06 -8.43 10.24
CA PHE A 118 -3.36 -9.83 9.95
C PHE A 118 -2.45 -10.44 8.89
N GLY A 119 -1.58 -9.64 8.26
CA GLY A 119 -0.80 -10.08 7.10
C GLY A 119 -1.65 -10.34 5.86
N TYR A 120 -2.90 -9.85 5.85
CA TYR A 120 -3.85 -10.09 4.75
C TYR A 120 -3.78 -8.96 3.71
N CYS A 121 -3.12 -9.23 2.59
CA CYS A 121 -3.03 -8.31 1.46
C CYS A 121 -4.25 -8.45 0.54
N LEU A 122 -5.32 -7.69 0.81
CA LEU A 122 -6.56 -7.69 0.00
C LEU A 122 -6.27 -7.46 -1.51
N GLY A 123 -5.33 -6.57 -1.84
CA GLY A 123 -4.94 -6.32 -3.22
C GLY A 123 -4.25 -7.52 -3.89
N CYS A 124 -3.49 -8.30 -3.12
CA CYS A 124 -2.81 -9.49 -3.62
C CYS A 124 -3.83 -10.62 -3.92
N GLU A 125 -4.80 -10.84 -3.04
CA GLU A 125 -5.90 -11.78 -3.27
C GLU A 125 -6.75 -11.39 -4.49
N MET A 126 -7.07 -10.10 -4.62
CA MET A 126 -7.82 -9.58 -5.77
C MET A 126 -7.04 -9.79 -7.08
N TYR A 127 -5.71 -9.59 -7.07
CA TYR A 127 -4.86 -9.87 -8.23
C TYR A 127 -4.93 -11.35 -8.65
N LEU A 128 -4.84 -12.27 -7.69
CA LEU A 128 -4.92 -13.71 -7.96
C LEU A 128 -6.31 -14.12 -8.46
N LEU A 129 -7.38 -13.55 -7.89
CA LEU A 129 -8.74 -13.78 -8.34
C LEU A 129 -8.95 -13.31 -9.78
N VAL A 130 -8.52 -12.09 -10.12
CA VAL A 130 -8.59 -11.55 -11.48
C VAL A 130 -7.80 -12.43 -12.44
N ARG A 131 -6.56 -12.80 -12.09
CA ARG A 131 -5.73 -13.71 -12.91
C ARG A 131 -6.41 -15.06 -13.15
N ARG A 132 -7.01 -15.68 -12.12
CA ARG A 132 -7.73 -16.95 -12.24
C ARG A 132 -8.97 -16.81 -13.13
N ALA A 133 -9.72 -15.72 -13.01
CA ALA A 133 -10.89 -15.46 -13.83
C ALA A 133 -10.51 -15.23 -15.31
N THR A 134 -9.45 -14.48 -15.58
CA THR A 134 -8.99 -14.20 -16.94
C THR A 134 -8.41 -15.44 -17.65
N VAL A 135 -7.76 -16.34 -16.91
CA VAL A 135 -7.22 -17.59 -17.49
C VAL A 135 -8.33 -18.59 -17.82
N ARG A 136 -9.45 -18.61 -17.08
CA ARG A 136 -10.62 -19.44 -17.41
C ARG A 136 -11.46 -18.94 -18.58
N ALA A 137 -11.31 -17.66 -18.93
CA ALA A 137 -12.06 -17.04 -20.02
C ALA A 137 -11.38 -17.24 -21.39
N GLN A 138 -10.19 -17.84 -21.41
CA GLN A 138 -9.48 -18.31 -22.61
C GLN A 138 -9.58 -19.83 -22.72
#